data_AF-A0A8X7N2K8-F1
#
_entry.id   AF-A0A8X7N2K8-F1
#
_cell.length_a   1.000
_cell.length_b   1.000
_cell.length_c   1.000
_cell.angle_alpha   90.00
_cell.angle_beta   90.00
_cell.angle_gamma   90.00
#
_symmetry.space_group_name_H-M   'P 1'
#
loop_
_entity.id
_entity.type
_entity.pdbx_description
1 polymer ?
#
loop_
_entity_poly.entity_id
_entity_poly.type
_entity_poly.pdbx_seq_one_letter_code
_entity_poly.pdbx_strand_id
1 'polypeptide(L)'
;CFSGAYNALLNGRHNLFGATDSAGIRIVPSSSTDSSSGGGVKGSASQFVVEWTRAGDNVERMLQGIGYDPAKLVQNVQGMKGDAGSDLDTAWYQKMLLGSTYPPSSAIGGWEPLLHVDT
;
A
#
# COMPACT_ATOMS: atom_id res chain seq x y z
N CYS A 1 18.02 14.75 -5.91
CA CYS A 1 18.52 13.38 -6.17
C CYS A 1 17.42 12.57 -6.84
N PHE A 2 17.69 11.92 -7.98
CA PHE A 2 16.73 11.09 -8.70
C PHE A 2 16.90 9.63 -8.27
N SER A 3 15.87 9.02 -7.69
CA SER A 3 15.90 7.63 -7.18
C SER A 3 15.47 6.59 -8.24
N GLY A 4 15.24 7.00 -9.49
CA GLY A 4 14.63 6.15 -10.51
C GLY A 4 15.53 5.07 -11.12
N ALA A 5 16.86 5.18 -10.98
CA ALA A 5 17.79 4.16 -11.48
C ALA A 5 18.29 3.26 -10.34
N TYR A 6 18.34 1.95 -10.58
CA TYR A 6 18.82 0.87 -9.70
C TYR A 6 18.10 0.67 -8.37
N ASN A 7 17.52 1.70 -7.76
CA ASN A 7 16.92 1.59 -6.43
C ASN A 7 15.74 0.60 -6.39
N ALA A 8 14.90 0.60 -7.43
CA ALA A 8 13.80 -0.36 -7.55
C ALA A 8 14.27 -1.81 -7.82
N LEU A 9 15.44 -2.00 -8.41
CA LEU A 9 16.00 -3.32 -8.75
C LEU A 9 16.83 -3.92 -7.62
N LEU A 10 17.53 -3.08 -6.87
CA LEU A 10 18.42 -3.48 -5.78
C LEU A 10 17.73 -3.50 -4.41
N ASN A 11 16.41 -3.32 -4.37
CA ASN A 11 15.69 -3.23 -3.10
C ASN A 11 15.67 -4.62 -2.42
N GLY A 12 16.43 -4.76 -1.35
CA GLY A 12 16.73 -6.03 -0.69
C GLY A 12 15.57 -6.66 0.10
N ARG A 13 14.33 -6.16 -0.06
CA ARG A 13 13.12 -6.64 0.64
C ARG A 13 13.35 -6.82 2.15
N HIS A 14 14.08 -5.88 2.76
CA HIS A 14 14.43 -5.95 4.18
C HIS A 14 13.17 -5.97 5.05
N ASN A 15 13.14 -6.83 6.07
CA ASN A 15 11.96 -7.09 6.92
C ASN A 15 10.67 -7.43 6.14
N LEU A 16 10.83 -8.04 4.95
CA LEU A 16 9.73 -8.37 4.06
C LEU A 16 8.91 -7.17 3.58
N PHE A 17 9.44 -5.94 3.64
CA PHE A 17 8.84 -4.82 2.94
C PHE A 17 9.08 -5.00 1.44
N GLY A 18 8.00 -5.22 0.70
CA GLY A 18 8.06 -5.47 -0.74
C GLY A 18 8.02 -4.19 -1.55
N ALA A 19 7.68 -4.29 -2.83
CA ALA A 19 7.54 -3.11 -3.67
C ALA A 19 6.41 -2.20 -3.17
N THR A 20 6.61 -0.88 -3.23
CA THR A 20 5.55 0.10 -2.93
C THR A 20 4.60 0.26 -4.09
N ASP A 21 3.41 0.81 -3.83
CA ASP A 21 2.53 1.31 -4.89
C ASP A 21 3.27 2.35 -5.74
N SER A 22 3.01 2.32 -7.05
CA SER A 22 3.63 3.24 -8.00
C SER A 22 2.62 3.70 -9.04
N ALA A 23 2.81 4.92 -9.54
CA ALA A 23 1.98 5.50 -10.57
C ALA A 23 2.80 6.31 -11.57
N GLY A 24 2.40 6.26 -12.84
CA GLY A 24 2.90 7.13 -13.89
C GLY A 24 2.08 8.39 -13.94
N ILE A 25 2.71 9.54 -13.78
CA ILE A 25 2.04 10.84 -13.81
C ILE A 25 2.53 11.62 -15.02
N ARG A 26 1.59 12.07 -15.86
CA ARG A 26 1.86 13.05 -16.91
C ARG A 26 1.28 14.40 -16.52
N ILE A 27 2.13 15.41 -16.54
CA ILE A 27 1.71 16.80 -16.34
C ILE A 27 1.14 17.33 -17.66
N VAL A 28 -0.06 17.89 -17.62
CA VAL A 28 -0.69 18.59 -18.75
C VAL A 28 -0.34 20.07 -18.60
N PRO A 29 0.44 20.64 -19.53
CA PRO A 29 0.69 22.08 -19.53
C PRO A 29 -0.64 22.81 -19.69
N SER A 30 -0.97 23.76 -18.81
CA SER A 30 -2.07 24.67 -19.09
C SER A 30 -1.60 25.64 -20.17
N SER A 31 -2.26 25.66 -21.32
CA SER A 31 -2.00 26.67 -22.34
C SER A 31 -2.43 28.03 -21.79
N SER A 32 -1.47 28.92 -21.60
CA SER A 32 -1.74 30.35 -21.41
C SER A 32 -2.21 30.96 -22.73
N THR A 33 -3.51 31.26 -22.79
CA THR A 33 -4.18 32.14 -23.77
C THR A 33 -5.25 32.85 -22.95
N ASP A 34 -5.30 34.17 -22.72
CA ASP A 34 -4.67 35.32 -23.36
C ASP A 34 -4.39 36.44 -22.34
N SER A 35 -3.48 37.32 -22.71
CA SER A 35 -3.29 38.66 -22.14
C SER A 35 -4.56 39.50 -22.30
N SER A 36 -5.52 39.39 -21.38
CA SER A 36 -6.54 40.43 -21.18
C SER A 36 -6.43 40.97 -19.76
N SER A 37 -6.00 42.23 -19.67
CA SER A 37 -6.00 43.05 -18.46
C SER A 37 -7.38 43.04 -17.79
N GLY A 38 -7.48 42.40 -16.63
CA GLY A 38 -8.67 42.41 -15.79
C GLY A 38 -8.45 41.51 -14.58
N GLY A 39 -8.60 42.06 -13.38
CA GLY A 39 -8.29 41.36 -12.13
C GLY A 39 -9.05 40.03 -11.98
N GLY A 40 -8.33 38.98 -11.59
CA GLY A 40 -8.91 37.67 -11.38
C GLY A 40 -7.84 36.66 -10.95
N VAL A 41 -7.91 36.26 -9.68
CA VAL A 41 -7.37 35.04 -9.03
C VAL A 41 -6.15 34.36 -9.70
N LYS A 42 -4.99 34.41 -9.04
CA LYS A 42 -3.85 33.50 -9.31
C LYS A 42 -4.30 32.05 -9.09
N GLY A 43 -4.60 31.33 -10.15
CA GLY A 43 -4.91 29.90 -10.07
C GLY A 43 -4.90 29.24 -11.43
N SER A 44 -3.72 28.84 -11.91
CA SER A 44 -3.64 27.83 -12.97
C SER A 44 -3.05 26.58 -12.35
N ALA A 45 -3.92 25.69 -11.87
CA ALA A 45 -3.53 24.35 -11.46
C ALA A 45 -3.13 23.59 -12.72
N SER A 46 -1.83 23.27 -12.86
CA SER A 46 -1.39 22.28 -13.83
C SER A 46 -2.22 21.00 -13.62
N GLN A 47 -3.01 20.61 -14.61
CA GLN A 47 -3.74 19.35 -14.54
C GLN A 47 -2.74 18.21 -14.69
N PHE A 48 -2.89 17.15 -13.90
CA PHE A 48 -2.09 15.93 -14.07
C PHE A 48 -3.01 14.78 -14.43
N VAL A 49 -2.48 13.84 -15.20
CA VAL A 49 -3.17 12.59 -15.56
C VAL A 49 -2.36 11.44 -15.00
N VAL A 50 -3.05 10.54 -14.30
CA VAL A 50 -2.48 9.24 -13.92
C VAL A 50 -2.56 8.33 -15.15
N GLU A 51 -1.42 8.00 -15.74
CA GLU A 51 -1.36 7.18 -16.96
C GLU A 51 -1.44 5.68 -16.66
N TRP A 52 -0.83 5.28 -15.55
CA TRP A 52 -0.85 3.91 -15.06
C TRP A 52 -0.69 3.89 -13.55
N THR A 53 -1.17 2.82 -12.94
CA THR A 53 -0.90 2.47 -11.54
C THR A 53 -0.39 1.04 -11.50
N ARG A 54 0.44 0.75 -10.50
CA ARG A 54 0.92 -0.59 -10.20
C ARG A 54 0.86 -0.77 -8.69
N ALA A 55 0.08 -1.75 -8.25
CA ALA A 55 0.01 -2.15 -6.86
C ALA A 55 1.36 -2.70 -6.39
N GLY A 56 1.70 -2.38 -5.14
CA GLY A 56 2.82 -2.94 -4.42
C GLY A 56 2.67 -4.42 -4.09
N ASP A 57 3.62 -4.94 -3.33
CA ASP A 57 3.53 -6.31 -2.82
C ASP A 57 2.62 -6.37 -1.57
N ASN A 58 1.93 -7.49 -1.43
CA ASN A 58 1.19 -7.85 -0.24
C ASN A 58 1.96 -8.87 0.61
N VAL A 59 1.54 -9.05 1.86
CA VAL A 59 2.17 -10.00 2.81
C VAL A 59 2.20 -11.42 2.24
N GLU A 60 1.13 -11.84 1.58
CA GLU A 60 1.03 -13.14 0.91
C GLU A 60 2.18 -13.39 -0.08
N ARG A 61 2.41 -12.45 -1.02
CA ARG A 61 3.47 -12.56 -2.02
C ARG A 61 4.86 -12.54 -1.40
N MET A 62 5.03 -11.83 -0.28
CA MET A 62 6.29 -11.83 0.46
C MET A 62 6.57 -13.19 1.09
N LEU A 63 5.57 -13.79 1.72
CA LEU A 63 5.66 -15.12 2.33
C LEU A 63 5.93 -16.21 1.28
N GLN A 64 5.23 -16.16 0.14
CA GLN A 64 5.50 -17.03 -1.00
C GLN A 64 6.94 -16.87 -1.51
N GLY A 65 7.46 -15.64 -1.54
CA GLY A 65 8.81 -15.33 -1.98
C GLY A 65 9.93 -15.95 -1.12
N ILE A 66 9.63 -16.37 0.11
CA ILE A 66 10.55 -17.09 0.99
C ILE A 66 10.16 -18.56 1.20
N GLY A 67 9.20 -19.08 0.43
CA GLY A 67 8.83 -20.50 0.40
C GLY A 67 7.68 -20.92 1.32
N TYR A 68 6.96 -19.98 1.94
CA TYR A 68 5.74 -20.31 2.68
C TYR A 68 4.54 -20.47 1.74
N ASP A 69 3.63 -21.36 2.12
CA ASP A 69 2.32 -21.53 1.51
C ASP A 69 1.26 -20.83 2.39
N PRO A 70 0.73 -19.66 1.97
CA PRO A 70 -0.25 -18.90 2.73
C PRO A 70 -1.53 -19.67 3.03
N ALA A 71 -1.95 -20.59 2.14
CA ALA A 71 -3.15 -21.40 2.36
C ALA A 71 -2.95 -22.36 3.54
N LYS A 72 -1.75 -22.95 3.66
CA LYS A 72 -1.40 -23.78 4.82
C LYS A 72 -1.28 -22.98 6.11
N LEU A 73 -0.81 -21.73 6.04
CA LEU A 73 -0.78 -20.85 7.22
C LEU A 73 -2.19 -20.58 7.74
N VAL A 74 -3.14 -20.29 6.86
CA VAL A 74 -4.56 -20.10 7.24
C VAL A 74 -5.13 -21.38 7.87
N GLN A 75 -4.87 -22.55 7.30
CA GLN A 75 -5.31 -23.83 7.86
C GLN A 75 -4.71 -24.10 9.24
N ASN A 76 -3.42 -23.78 9.43
CA ASN A 76 -2.76 -23.92 10.72
C ASN A 76 -3.37 -22.98 11.77
N VAL A 77 -3.67 -21.73 11.40
CA VAL A 77 -4.37 -20.79 12.30
C VAL A 77 -5.74 -21.32 12.67
N GLN A 78 -6.50 -21.85 11.71
CA GLN A 78 -7.79 -22.47 11.97
C GLN A 78 -7.67 -23.70 12.89
N GLY A 79 -6.64 -24.53 12.71
CA GLY A 79 -6.37 -25.68 13.57
C GLY A 79 -5.91 -25.31 14.98
N MET A 80 -5.13 -24.23 15.13
CA MET A 80 -4.69 -23.70 16.43
C MET A 80 -5.81 -23.00 17.20
N LYS A 81 -6.77 -22.40 16.49
CA LYS A 81 -7.94 -21.73 17.08
C LYS A 81 -8.80 -22.69 17.92
N GLY A 82 -8.82 -23.97 17.56
CA GLY A 82 -9.74 -24.95 18.13
C GLY A 82 -11.21 -24.51 18.00
N ASP A 83 -12.09 -25.11 18.80
CA ASP A 83 -13.52 -24.77 18.83
C ASP A 83 -13.84 -23.45 19.57
N ALA A 84 -12.84 -22.82 20.21
CA ALA A 84 -13.01 -21.70 21.13
C ALA A 84 -12.77 -20.31 20.51
N GLY A 85 -12.04 -20.21 19.41
CA GLY A 85 -11.81 -18.89 18.79
C GLY A 85 -12.87 -18.50 17.75
N SER A 86 -12.91 -17.23 17.38
CA SER A 86 -13.94 -16.65 16.54
C SER A 86 -13.63 -16.81 15.04
N ASP A 87 -14.64 -17.02 14.19
CA ASP A 87 -14.44 -17.02 12.73
C ASP A 87 -13.95 -15.64 12.22
N LEU A 88 -14.19 -14.59 13.03
CA LEU A 88 -13.65 -13.26 12.81
C LEU A 88 -12.11 -13.24 12.82
N ASP A 89 -11.46 -14.09 13.62
CA ASP A 89 -9.99 -14.12 13.72
C ASP A 89 -9.35 -14.69 12.45
N THR A 90 -10.00 -15.69 11.86
CA THR A 90 -9.55 -16.30 10.59
C THR A 90 -9.79 -15.35 9.43
N ALA A 91 -10.94 -14.67 9.40
CA ALA A 91 -11.25 -13.66 8.40
C ALA A 91 -10.29 -12.46 8.49
N TRP A 92 -9.96 -12.01 9.71
CA TRP A 92 -8.98 -10.97 9.95
C TRP A 92 -7.59 -11.39 9.46
N TYR A 93 -7.16 -12.62 9.78
CA TYR A 93 -5.85 -13.13 9.36
C TYR A 93 -5.74 -13.21 7.83
N GLN A 94 -6.76 -13.73 7.15
CA GLN A 94 -6.84 -13.75 5.68
C GLN A 94 -6.76 -12.33 5.10
N LYS A 95 -7.46 -11.38 5.71
CA LYS A 95 -7.40 -9.96 5.29
C LYS A 95 -6.00 -9.38 5.44
N MET A 96 -5.27 -9.74 6.50
CA MET A 96 -3.89 -9.28 6.71
C MET A 96 -2.90 -9.87 5.71
N LEU A 97 -3.06 -11.14 5.31
CA LEU A 97 -2.25 -11.74 4.24
C LEU A 97 -2.39 -10.99 2.91
N LEU A 98 -3.61 -10.57 2.58
CA LEU A 98 -3.89 -9.80 1.36
C LEU A 98 -3.52 -8.31 1.48
N GLY A 99 -3.19 -7.84 2.68
CA GLY A 99 -2.82 -6.47 2.97
C GLY A 99 -1.43 -6.09 2.47
N SER A 100 -1.21 -4.77 2.33
CA SER A 100 0.11 -4.21 2.02
C SER A 100 1.15 -4.67 3.04
N THR A 101 2.40 -4.84 2.60
CA THR A 101 3.52 -5.08 3.51
C THR A 101 3.82 -3.88 4.40
N TYR A 102 3.29 -2.70 4.05
CA TYR A 102 3.47 -1.48 4.81
C TYR A 102 2.32 -1.25 5.79
N PRO A 103 2.59 -0.62 6.95
CA PRO A 103 1.53 -0.15 7.83
C PRO A 103 0.56 0.75 7.05
N PRO A 104 -0.74 0.70 7.33
CA PRO A 104 -1.70 1.61 6.72
C PRO A 104 -1.28 3.05 6.98
N SER A 105 -1.54 3.96 6.05
CA SER A 105 -1.13 5.37 6.16
C SER A 105 -1.72 6.07 7.40
N SER A 106 -2.81 5.57 7.97
CA SER A 106 -3.35 5.98 9.27
C SER A 106 -2.43 5.68 10.46
N ALA A 107 -1.50 4.73 10.34
CA ALA A 107 -0.53 4.37 11.37
C ALA A 107 0.73 5.28 11.38
N ILE A 108 0.93 6.12 10.37
CA ILE A 108 2.08 7.04 10.27
C ILE A 108 1.84 8.35 11.06
N GLY A 109 0.70 8.47 11.75
CA GLY A 109 0.36 9.61 12.62
C GLY A 109 -0.47 9.28 13.87
N GLY A 110 -0.69 8.00 14.20
CA GLY A 110 -1.50 7.61 15.34
C GLY A 110 -1.27 6.14 15.70
N TRP A 111 -0.50 5.91 16.76
CA TRP A 111 -0.47 4.61 17.43
C TRP A 111 -1.77 4.45 18.20
N GLU A 112 -2.81 3.95 17.55
CA GLU A 112 -3.87 3.26 18.29
C GLU A 112 -3.45 1.79 18.44
N PRO A 113 -3.48 1.21 19.66
CA PRO A 113 -3.04 -0.16 19.86
C PRO A 113 -3.94 -1.10 19.06
N LEU A 114 -3.35 -1.87 18.15
CA LEU A 114 -4.01 -2.99 17.46
C LEU A 114 -4.31 -4.18 18.42
N LEU A 115 -4.30 -3.94 19.73
CA LEU A 115 -4.73 -4.90 20.73
C LEU A 115 -6.18 -4.57 21.06
N HIS A 116 -7.09 -5.37 20.52
CA HIS A 116 -8.43 -5.50 21.08
C HIS A 116 -8.26 -5.91 22.54
N VAL A 117 -8.66 -5.05 23.47
CA VAL A 117 -8.86 -5.43 24.86
C VAL A 117 -10.32 -5.86 24.91
N ASP A 118 -10.55 -7.15 25.07
CA ASP A 118 -11.89 -7.67 25.34
C ASP A 118 -12.43 -7.01 26.62
N THR A 119 -13.59 -6.36 26.51
CA THR A 119 -14.44 -6.02 27.66
C THR A 119 -15.57 -7.03 27.77
#